data_AF-A0A924DC99-F1
#
_entry.id   AF-A0A924DC99-F1
#
_cell.length_a   1.000
_cell.length_b   1.000
_cell.length_c   1.000
_cell.angle_alpha   90.00
_cell.angle_beta   90.00
_cell.angle_gamma   90.00
#
_symmetry.space_group_name_H-M   'P 1'
#
loop_
_entity.id
_entity.type
_entity.pdbx_description
1 polymer ?
#
loop_
_entity_poly.entity_id
_entity_poly.type
_entity_poly.pdbx_seq_one_letter_code
_entity_poly.pdbx_strand_id
1 'polypeptide(L)'
;MIPLLTFYGDDFTGSTDALEVLSLAGLTTRLFLSAETLFSSLSLSPSEVQSPVSLGLAGVSRNWTPAQMETDFPAFFTAMRKLKSPLFHVK
;
A
#
# COMPACT_ATOMS: atom_id res chain seq x y z
N MET A 1 -0.72 -14.63 -3.84
CA MET A 1 -0.53 -14.24 -2.43
C MET A 1 -1.58 -13.21 -2.06
N ILE A 2 -2.17 -13.28 -0.86
CA ILE A 2 -3.09 -12.27 -0.32
C ILE A 2 -2.37 -11.62 0.89
N PRO A 3 -2.05 -10.32 0.87
CA PRO A 3 -1.42 -9.64 2.00
C PRO A 3 -2.38 -9.56 3.19
N LEU A 4 -1.83 -9.59 4.41
CA LEU A 4 -2.61 -9.46 5.65
C LEU A 4 -3.15 -8.03 5.82
N LEU A 5 -2.35 -7.05 5.41
CA LEU A 5 -2.65 -5.64 5.54
C LEU A 5 -2.17 -4.91 4.29
N THR A 6 -2.96 -3.95 3.83
CA THR A 6 -2.46 -2.94 2.89
C THR A 6 -2.65 -1.56 3.49
N PHE A 7 -1.77 -0.63 3.12
CA PHE A 7 -1.89 0.74 3.59
C PHE A 7 -1.56 1.78 2.52
N TYR A 8 -2.08 2.98 2.72
CA TYR A 8 -1.78 4.17 1.94
C TYR A 8 -1.43 5.29 2.90
N GLY A 9 -0.27 5.94 2.71
CA GLY A 9 0.05 7.19 3.38
C GLY A 9 -0.11 8.37 2.41
N ASP A 10 -0.59 9.50 2.91
CA ASP A 10 -0.83 10.72 2.13
C ASP A 10 0.47 11.39 1.63
N ASP A 11 1.62 11.04 2.22
CA ASP A 11 2.95 11.46 1.81
C ASP A 11 4.01 10.35 1.98
N PHE A 12 5.25 10.65 1.63
CA PHE A 12 6.36 9.72 1.79
C PHE A 12 6.72 9.46 3.25
N THR A 13 6.82 10.50 4.09
CA THR A 13 7.29 10.38 5.48
C THR A 13 6.32 9.55 6.35
N GLY A 14 5.03 9.84 6.29
CA GLY A 14 4.01 9.07 7.02
C GLY A 14 3.92 7.61 6.52
N SER A 15 4.19 7.39 5.23
CA SER A 15 4.27 6.03 4.67
C SER A 15 5.47 5.24 5.19
N THR A 16 6.63 5.89 5.36
CA THR A 16 7.82 5.25 5.95
C THR A 16 7.66 4.97 7.44
N ASP A 17 6.96 5.83 8.19
CA ASP A 17 6.63 5.58 9.60
C ASP A 17 5.77 4.31 9.75
N ALA A 18 4.73 4.17 8.91
CA ALA A 18 3.90 2.97 8.90
C ALA A 18 4.68 1.72 8.49
N LEU A 19 5.58 1.83 7.50
CA LEU A 19 6.48 0.75 7.12
C LEU A 19 7.34 0.31 8.31
N GLU A 20 7.93 1.24 9.06
CA GLU A 20 8.79 0.95 10.20
C GLU A 20 8.01 0.21 11.29
N VAL A 21 6.86 0.74 11.71
CA VAL A 21 6.03 0.13 12.76
C VAL A 21 5.59 -1.29 12.40
N LEU A 22 5.14 -1.51 11.16
CA LEU A 22 4.71 -2.84 10.71
C LEU A 22 5.88 -3.82 10.59
N SER A 23 7.06 -3.33 10.17
CA SER A 23 8.27 -4.15 10.11
C SER A 23 8.75 -4.54 11.50
N LEU A 24 8.74 -3.61 12.45
CA LEU A 24 9.08 -3.85 13.86
C LEU A 24 8.08 -4.81 14.52
N ALA A 25 6.82 -4.80 14.09
CA ALA A 25 5.80 -5.76 14.52
C ALA A 25 5.95 -7.16 13.89
N GLY A 26 6.96 -7.38 13.05
CA GLY A 26 7.29 -8.68 12.44
C GLY A 26 6.61 -8.98 11.12
N LEU A 27 5.93 -8.00 10.49
CA LEU A 27 5.39 -8.18 9.14
C LEU A 27 6.48 -7.96 8.10
N THR A 28 6.51 -8.82 7.08
CA THR A 28 7.29 -8.53 5.87
C THR A 28 6.59 -7.40 5.12
N THR A 29 7.09 -6.17 5.29
CA THR A 29 6.44 -4.96 4.79
C THR A 29 7.19 -4.41 3.58
N ARG A 30 6.45 -4.18 2.48
CA ARG A 30 7.00 -3.57 1.25
C ARG A 30 6.27 -2.26 0.98
N LEU A 31 7.01 -1.18 0.80
CA LEU A 31 6.46 0.12 0.40
C LEU A 31 6.75 0.37 -1.08
N PHE A 32 5.73 0.79 -1.81
CA PHE A 32 5.80 1.14 -3.23
C PHE A 32 5.55 2.62 -3.41
N LEU A 33 6.11 3.19 -4.48
CA LEU A 33 5.94 4.61 -4.83
C LEU A 33 4.91 4.81 -5.95
N SER A 34 4.43 3.73 -6.55
CA SER A 34 3.39 3.76 -7.58
C SER A 34 2.58 2.47 -7.56
N ALA A 35 1.31 2.56 -7.99
CA ALA A 35 0.45 1.39 -8.09
C ALA A 35 0.96 0.43 -9.17
N GLU A 36 1.52 0.95 -10.26
CA GLU A 36 2.07 0.19 -11.38
C GLU A 36 3.22 -0.73 -10.92
N THR A 37 4.16 -0.20 -10.12
CA THR A 37 5.28 -1.00 -9.59
C THR A 37 4.78 -2.03 -8.59
N LEU A 38 3.78 -1.68 -7.76
CA LEU A 38 3.15 -2.62 -6.84
C LEU A 38 2.57 -3.82 -7.61
N PHE A 39 1.69 -3.58 -8.59
CA PHE A 39 1.02 -4.66 -9.31
C PHE A 39 1.95 -5.48 -10.20
N SER A 40 2.96 -4.85 -10.82
CA SER A 40 3.95 -5.57 -11.61
C SER A 40 4.83 -6.49 -10.75
N SER A 41 5.24 -6.05 -9.55
CA SER A 41 6.06 -6.86 -8.62
C SER A 41 5.33 -8.13 -8.14
N LEU A 42 4.00 -8.06 -7.95
CA LEU A 42 3.19 -9.19 -7.50
C LEU A 42 3.05 -10.29 -8.55
N SER A 43 3.22 -9.94 -9.83
CA SER A 43 3.18 -10.91 -10.92
C SER A 43 4.48 -11.71 -11.04
N LEU A 44 5.57 -11.24 -10.42
CA LEU A 44 6.93 -11.76 -10.59
C LEU A 44 7.42 -12.62 -9.41
N SER A 45 6.76 -12.59 -8.25
CA SER A 45 7.20 -13.34 -7.06
C SER A 45 6.10 -14.23 -6.47
N PRO A 46 5.85 -15.44 -7.04
CA PRO A 46 4.94 -16.41 -6.47
C PRO A 46 5.52 -17.19 -5.27
N SER A 47 6.85 -17.24 -5.12
CA SER A 47 7.57 -18.20 -4.26
C SER A 47 8.18 -17.63 -2.99
N GLU A 48 8.15 -16.32 -2.80
CA GLU A 48 8.75 -15.67 -1.63
C GLU A 48 7.62 -15.05 -0.84
N VAL A 49 7.21 -15.69 0.24
CA VAL A 49 7.09 -15.10 1.59
C VAL A 49 6.28 -16.11 2.43
N GLN A 50 6.95 -16.74 3.39
CA GLN A 50 6.31 -17.60 4.42
C GLN A 50 5.78 -16.82 5.63
N SER A 51 5.93 -15.49 5.63
CA SER A 51 5.52 -14.57 6.71
C SER A 51 4.27 -13.75 6.33
N PRO A 52 3.52 -13.20 7.31
CA PRO A 52 2.46 -12.25 7.00
C PRO A 52 3.04 -11.02 6.28
N VAL A 53 2.48 -10.71 5.10
CA VAL A 53 2.93 -9.61 4.25
C VAL A 53 2.04 -8.39 4.44
N SER A 54 2.67 -7.22 4.54
CA SER A 54 2.02 -5.92 4.38
C SER A 54 2.52 -5.22 3.11
N LEU A 55 1.61 -4.61 2.34
CA LEU A 55 1.96 -3.79 1.18
C LEU A 55 1.47 -2.35 1.37
N GLY A 56 2.39 -1.39 1.28
CA GLY A 56 2.11 0.04 1.35
C GLY A 56 2.23 0.73 0.00
N LEU A 57 1.43 1.77 -0.22
CA LEU A 57 1.68 2.76 -1.27
C LEU A 57 1.94 4.13 -0.63
N ALA A 58 3.09 4.74 -0.97
CA ALA A 58 3.39 6.12 -0.63
C ALA A 58 2.69 7.07 -1.61
N GLY A 59 1.79 7.89 -1.08
CA GLY A 59 1.05 8.89 -1.82
C GLY A 59 1.71 10.27 -1.83
N VAL A 60 1.00 11.21 -2.47
CA VAL A 60 1.31 12.64 -2.50
C VAL A 60 0.05 13.48 -2.27
N SER A 61 -0.99 12.87 -1.67
CA SER A 61 -2.31 13.48 -1.54
C SER A 61 -2.46 14.45 -0.36
N ARG A 62 -1.41 14.62 0.47
CA ARG A 62 -1.43 15.55 1.61
C ARG A 62 -1.88 16.96 1.26
N ASN A 63 -1.52 17.44 0.07
CA ASN A 63 -1.84 18.78 -0.40
C ASN A 63 -2.94 18.80 -1.47
N TRP A 64 -3.61 17.67 -1.71
CA TRP A 64 -4.70 17.62 -2.69
C TRP A 64 -5.94 18.33 -2.16
N THR A 65 -6.63 19.00 -3.07
CA THR A 65 -7.97 19.51 -2.83
C THR A 65 -8.98 18.35 -2.80
N PRO A 66 -10.16 18.55 -2.17
CA PRO A 66 -11.23 17.56 -2.23
C PRO A 66 -11.60 17.14 -3.65
N ALA A 67 -11.61 18.07 -4.61
CA ALA A 67 -11.92 17.77 -6.01
C ALA A 67 -10.89 16.86 -6.69
N GLN A 68 -9.60 17.02 -6.35
CA GLN A 68 -8.54 16.11 -6.82
C GLN A 68 -8.72 14.72 -6.20
N MET A 69 -8.99 14.63 -4.90
CA MET A 69 -9.27 13.36 -4.24
C MET A 69 -10.48 12.64 -4.85
N GLU A 70 -11.58 13.35 -5.11
CA GLU A 70 -12.78 12.80 -5.76
C GLU A 70 -12.49 12.24 -7.15
N THR A 71 -11.53 12.85 -7.87
CA THR A 71 -11.16 12.42 -9.22
C THR A 71 -10.22 11.21 -9.20
N ASP A 72 -9.18 11.24 -8.36
CA ASP A 72 -8.07 10.29 -8.44
C ASP A 72 -8.22 9.07 -7.51
N PHE A 73 -8.79 9.23 -6.31
CA PHE A 73 -8.92 8.13 -5.35
C PHE A 73 -9.82 6.98 -5.79
N PRO A 74 -10.94 7.17 -6.52
CA PRO A 74 -11.77 6.05 -6.93
C PRO A 74 -11.01 5.00 -7.75
N ALA A 75 -10.14 5.43 -8.67
CA ALA A 75 -9.31 4.54 -9.47
C ALA A 75 -8.27 3.83 -8.59
N PHE A 76 -7.60 4.57 -7.71
CA PHE A 76 -6.62 4.05 -6.78
C PHE A 76 -7.21 2.98 -5.83
N PHE A 77 -8.27 3.29 -5.10
CA PHE A 77 -8.88 2.33 -4.17
C PHE A 77 -9.49 1.11 -4.89
N THR A 78 -9.98 1.29 -6.12
CA THR A 78 -10.41 0.17 -6.96
C THR A 78 -9.25 -0.75 -7.33
N ALA A 79 -8.07 -0.19 -7.62
CA ALA A 79 -6.88 -0.99 -7.82
C ALA A 79 -6.48 -1.73 -6.54
N MET A 80 -6.38 -1.03 -5.39
CA MET A 80 -6.00 -1.64 -4.11
C MET A 80 -6.92 -2.78 -3.67
N ARG A 81 -8.23 -2.68 -3.93
CA ARG A 81 -9.19 -3.78 -3.66
C ARG A 81 -8.82 -5.09 -4.36
N LYS A 82 -8.11 -5.06 -5.50
CA LYS A 82 -7.66 -6.27 -6.21
C LYS A 82 -6.62 -7.07 -5.42
N LEU A 83 -5.95 -6.46 -4.44
CA LEU A 83 -5.01 -7.12 -3.54
C LEU A 83 -5.71 -8.03 -2.53
N LYS A 84 -7.02 -7.83 -2.31
CA LYS A 84 -7.87 -8.65 -1.43
C LYS A 84 -7.38 -8.74 0.02
N SER A 85 -6.61 -7.78 0.51
CA SER A 85 -6.25 -7.73 1.93
C SER A 85 -7.51 -7.60 2.79
N PRO A 86 -7.59 -8.32 3.93
CA PRO A 86 -8.72 -8.19 4.84
C PRO A 86 -8.75 -6.82 5.55
N LEU A 87 -7.61 -6.13 5.66
CA LEU A 87 -7.52 -4.80 6.25
C LEU A 87 -6.83 -3.81 5.30
N PHE A 88 -7.44 -2.63 5.18
CA PHE A 88 -6.90 -1.48 4.46
C PHE A 88 -6.79 -0.31 5.45
N HIS A 89 -5.59 0.26 5.61
CA HIS A 89 -5.33 1.38 6.51
C HIS A 89 -4.94 2.64 5.73
N VAL A 90 -5.56 3.78 6.06
CA VAL A 90 -5.10 5.09 5.60
C VAL A 90 -4.34 5.73 6.76
N LYS A 91 -3.09 6.08 6.52
CA LYS A 91 -2.16 6.65 7.50
C LYS A 91 -2.07 8.17 7.38
#